data_AF-D7LY12-F1
#
_entry.id   AF-D7LY12-F1
#
_cell.length_a   1.000
_cell.length_b   1.000
_cell.length_c   1.000
_cell.angle_alpha   90.00
_cell.angle_beta   90.00
_cell.angle_gamma   90.00
#
_symmetry.space_group_name_H-M   'P 1'
#
loop_
_entity.id
_entity.type
_entity.pdbx_description
1 polymer ?
#
loop_
_entity_poly.entity_id
_entity_poly.type
_entity_poly.pdbx_seq_one_letter_code
_entity_poly.pdbx_strand_id
1 'polypeptide(L)'
;MGFQYVIVCFDVKAEKFRFIDGWYIHQLINYKGKLGGVNLHYEQHSEWNGGWYIRELRLWVLEDVEKQEWSKYVYPFWENGYRNPLSVVGMTMTSEIVLSETWGSRPYNVFYLSPERKTFQCVNFQGVGAKHEKFNHCGIVYAFVDHVEDLSVNDAKQLKSSIYALDRSLYV
;
A
#
# COMPACT_ATOMS: atom_id res chain seq x y z
N MET A 1 -25.00 -9.69 -10.81
CA MET A 1 -25.12 -8.91 -9.56
C MET A 1 -23.73 -8.44 -9.18
N GLY A 2 -23.45 -7.14 -9.25
CA GLY A 2 -22.17 -6.60 -8.80
C GLY A 2 -22.17 -6.43 -7.28
N PHE A 3 -21.02 -6.61 -6.63
CA PHE A 3 -20.87 -6.26 -5.22
C PHE A 3 -20.92 -4.74 -5.07
N GLN A 4 -21.80 -4.24 -4.20
CA GLN A 4 -21.79 -2.84 -3.79
C GLN A 4 -20.80 -2.69 -2.64
N TYR A 5 -19.83 -1.79 -2.79
CA TYR A 5 -18.88 -1.46 -1.75
C TYR A 5 -19.38 -0.24 -0.98
N VAL A 6 -19.25 -0.26 0.34
CA VAL A 6 -19.68 0.83 1.21
C VAL A 6 -18.52 1.19 2.13
N ILE A 7 -18.23 2.48 2.25
CA ILE A 7 -17.31 3.01 3.25
C ILE A 7 -18.13 3.35 4.48
N VAL A 8 -17.72 2.82 5.63
CA VAL A 8 -18.37 3.08 6.92
C VAL A 8 -17.53 4.09 7.69
N CYS A 9 -18.12 5.24 8.01
CA CYS A 9 -17.53 6.25 8.87
C CYS A 9 -18.16 6.15 10.27
N PHE A 10 -17.34 6.16 11.31
CA PHE A 10 -17.79 6.21 12.70
C PHE A 10 -17.41 7.55 13.32
N ASP A 11 -18.42 8.38 13.60
CA ASP A 11 -18.25 9.63 14.33
C ASP A 11 -18.15 9.32 15.83
N VAL A 12 -16.93 9.36 16.38
CA VAL A 12 -16.66 9.00 17.78
C VAL A 12 -17.38 9.93 18.76
N LYS A 13 -17.52 11.22 18.43
CA LYS A 13 -18.15 12.20 19.34
C LYS A 13 -19.67 12.05 19.36
N ALA A 14 -20.26 11.81 18.20
CA ALA A 14 -21.70 11.62 18.07
C ALA A 14 -22.15 10.17 18.28
N GLU A 15 -21.20 9.23 18.36
CA GLU A 15 -21.40 7.78 18.39
C GLU A 15 -22.30 7.27 17.27
N LYS A 16 -22.15 7.84 16.06
CA LYS A 16 -23.01 7.56 14.91
C LYS A 16 -22.24 7.04 13.73
N PHE A 17 -22.84 6.08 13.05
CA PHE A 17 -22.35 5.58 11.77
C PHE A 17 -22.90 6.44 10.62
N ARG A 18 -22.05 6.67 9.62
CA ARG A 18 -22.42 7.20 8.31
C ARG A 18 -21.92 6.23 7.25
N PHE A 19 -22.67 6.11 6.17
CA PHE A 19 -22.39 5.19 5.08
C PHE A 19 -22.20 6.00 3.81
N ILE A 20 -21.12 5.75 3.09
CA ILE A 20 -20.79 6.41 1.83
C ILE A 20 -20.72 5.32 0.77
N ASP A 21 -21.47 5.50 -0.33
CA ASP A 21 -21.39 4.58 -1.45
C ASP A 21 -19.99 4.68 -2.09
N GLY A 22 -19.40 3.52 -2.34
CA GLY A 22 -18.05 3.42 -2.86
C GLY A 22 -17.92 2.36 -3.95
N TRP A 23 -16.73 2.27 -4.50
CA TRP A 23 -16.29 1.20 -5.37
C TRP A 23 -15.19 0.39 -4.67
N TYR A 24 -14.65 -0.57 -5.39
CA TYR A 24 -13.53 -1.37 -4.92
C TYR A 24 -12.27 -0.51 -4.68
N ILE A 25 -12.00 -0.18 -3.42
CA ILE A 25 -10.84 0.58 -2.95
C ILE A 25 -9.88 -0.40 -2.27
N HIS A 26 -8.61 -0.38 -2.67
CA HIS A 26 -7.58 -1.19 -2.00
C HIS A 26 -7.17 -0.56 -0.67
N GLN A 27 -7.04 0.77 -0.65
CA GLN A 27 -6.58 1.51 0.52
C GLN A 27 -7.23 2.88 0.57
N LEU A 28 -7.72 3.25 1.77
CA LEU A 28 -8.12 4.62 2.08
C LEU A 28 -6.89 5.41 2.55
N ILE A 29 -6.77 6.65 2.08
CA ILE A 29 -5.69 7.57 2.41
C ILE A 29 -6.25 8.94 2.80
N ASN A 30 -5.49 9.70 3.57
CA ASN A 30 -5.73 11.12 3.76
C ASN A 30 -5.11 11.90 2.60
N TYR A 31 -5.92 12.31 1.62
CA TYR A 31 -5.49 13.12 0.49
C TYR A 31 -5.69 14.60 0.79
N LYS A 32 -4.65 15.26 1.32
CA LYS A 32 -4.64 16.70 1.64
C LYS A 32 -5.83 17.16 2.51
N GLY A 33 -6.16 16.37 3.53
CA GLY A 33 -7.28 16.63 4.43
C GLY A 33 -8.63 16.09 3.95
N LYS A 34 -8.69 15.47 2.76
CA LYS A 34 -9.89 14.80 2.23
C LYS A 34 -9.74 13.28 2.26
N LEU A 35 -10.87 12.59 2.28
CA LEU A 35 -10.88 11.12 2.17
C LEU A 35 -10.54 10.73 0.73
N GLY A 36 -9.43 10.01 0.55
CA GLY A 36 -8.99 9.46 -0.72
C GLY A 36 -9.13 7.94 -0.75
N GLY A 37 -9.63 7.39 -1.86
CA GLY A 37 -9.62 5.97 -2.15
C GLY A 37 -8.65 5.65 -3.27
N VAL A 38 -7.71 4.74 -3.03
CA VAL A 38 -6.76 4.28 -4.05
C VAL A 38 -7.12 2.88 -4.52
N ASN A 39 -7.18 2.72 -5.84
CA ASN A 39 -7.35 1.45 -6.52
C ASN A 39 -6.22 1.25 -7.53
N LEU A 40 -5.68 0.03 -7.60
CA LEU A 40 -4.72 -0.36 -8.63
C LEU A 40 -5.47 -1.20 -9.66
N HIS A 41 -5.44 -0.76 -10.92
CA HIS A 41 -6.09 -1.47 -12.00
C HIS A 41 -5.13 -2.49 -12.61
N TYR A 42 -5.53 -3.76 -12.54
CA TYR A 42 -4.80 -4.87 -13.12
C TYR A 42 -5.41 -5.28 -14.45
N GLU A 43 -4.56 -5.54 -15.44
CA GLU A 43 -4.94 -6.08 -16.73
C GLU A 43 -4.15 -7.36 -17.02
N GLN A 44 -4.79 -8.33 -17.67
CA GLN A 44 -4.12 -9.54 -18.13
C GLN A 44 -3.57 -9.31 -19.53
N HIS A 45 -2.29 -9.63 -19.75
CA HIS A 45 -1.74 -9.59 -21.11
C HIS A 45 -2.25 -10.79 -21.91
N SER A 46 -2.67 -10.55 -23.15
CA SER A 46 -3.23 -11.57 -24.05
C SER A 46 -2.17 -12.54 -24.60
N GLU A 47 -0.89 -12.24 -24.44
CA GLU A 47 0.21 -13.11 -24.89
C GLU A 47 0.57 -14.19 -23.86
N TRP A 48 1.10 -15.29 -24.39
CA TRP A 48 1.35 -16.64 -23.84
C TRP A 48 1.88 -16.80 -22.40
N ASN A 49 2.25 -15.72 -21.71
CA ASN A 49 2.74 -15.74 -20.32
C ASN A 49 1.71 -15.32 -19.26
N GLY A 50 0.44 -15.07 -19.61
CA GLY A 50 -0.73 -15.14 -18.71
C GLY A 50 -0.76 -14.25 -17.45
N GLY A 51 0.23 -13.38 -17.26
CA GLY A 51 0.40 -12.58 -16.04
C GLY A 51 -0.53 -11.37 -15.97
N TRP A 52 -0.82 -10.94 -14.74
CA TRP A 52 -1.48 -9.67 -14.44
C TRP A 52 -0.43 -8.56 -14.29
N TYR A 53 -0.75 -7.38 -14.80
CA TYR A 53 0.09 -6.20 -14.69
C TYR A 53 -0.74 -5.02 -14.21
N ILE A 54 -0.16 -4.20 -13.34
CA ILE A 54 -0.74 -2.93 -12.93
C ILE A 54 -0.58 -1.96 -14.09
N ARG A 55 -1.71 -1.48 -14.63
CA ARG A 55 -1.74 -0.50 -15.73
C ARG A 55 -1.82 0.92 -15.24
N GLU A 56 -2.57 1.14 -14.18
CA GLU A 56 -2.81 2.48 -13.67
C GLU A 56 -3.18 2.45 -12.19
N LEU A 57 -2.84 3.54 -11.52
CA LEU A 57 -3.37 3.89 -10.22
C LEU A 57 -4.56 4.82 -10.41
N ARG A 58 -5.69 4.47 -9.80
CA ARG A 58 -6.91 5.29 -9.75
C ARG A 58 -7.02 5.88 -8.35
N LEU A 59 -6.91 7.19 -8.25
CA LEU A 59 -7.20 7.94 -7.04
C LEU A 59 -8.59 8.54 -7.16
N TRP A 60 -9.39 8.36 -6.12
CA TRP A 60 -10.67 9.00 -5.98
C TRP A 60 -10.68 9.86 -4.74
N VAL A 61 -11.20 11.07 -4.84
CA VAL A 61 -11.20 12.05 -3.75
C VAL A 61 -12.64 12.44 -3.46
N LEU A 62 -13.05 12.29 -2.20
CA LEU A 62 -14.38 12.72 -1.75
C LEU A 62 -14.38 14.23 -1.61
N GLU A 63 -15.06 14.92 -2.52
CA GLU A 63 -15.11 16.39 -2.56
C GLU A 63 -16.17 16.94 -1.62
N ASP A 64 -17.34 16.30 -1.60
CA ASP A 64 -18.49 16.65 -0.76
C ASP A 64 -19.09 15.38 -0.16
N VAL A 65 -19.03 15.26 1.16
CA VAL A 65 -19.51 14.08 1.90
C VAL A 65 -21.03 13.97 1.87
N GLU A 66 -21.74 15.10 1.95
CA GLU A 66 -23.20 15.14 2.05
C GLU A 66 -23.84 14.84 0.69
N LYS A 67 -23.23 15.34 -0.39
CA LYS A 67 -23.67 15.04 -1.77
C LYS A 67 -23.08 13.74 -2.32
N GLN A 68 -22.13 13.13 -1.61
CA GLN A 68 -21.32 11.99 -2.08
C GLN A 68 -20.69 12.25 -3.45
N GLU A 69 -20.11 13.44 -3.62
CA GLU A 69 -19.47 13.86 -4.86
C GLU A 69 -17.99 13.44 -4.87
N TRP A 70 -17.58 12.75 -5.92
CA TRP A 70 -16.24 12.18 -6.05
C TRP A 70 -15.51 12.68 -7.30
N SER A 71 -14.27 13.11 -7.13
CA SER A 71 -13.33 13.36 -8.23
C SER A 71 -12.51 12.11 -8.51
N LYS A 72 -12.34 11.74 -9.79
CA LYS A 72 -11.48 10.63 -10.22
C LYS A 72 -10.22 11.13 -10.92
N TYR A 73 -9.08 10.62 -10.51
CA TYR A 73 -7.77 10.83 -11.12
C TYR A 73 -7.16 9.49 -11.51
N VAL A 74 -6.56 9.44 -12.70
CA VAL A 74 -5.96 8.23 -13.26
C VAL A 74 -4.50 8.51 -13.59
N TYR A 75 -3.63 7.66 -13.08
CA TYR A 75 -2.17 7.76 -13.24
C TYR A 75 -1.67 6.47 -13.91
N PRO A 76 -1.39 6.50 -15.21
CA PRO A 76 -0.87 5.33 -15.90
C PRO A 76 0.52 4.99 -15.40
N PHE A 77 0.81 3.69 -15.29
CA PHE A 77 2.18 3.19 -15.22
C PHE A 77 2.85 3.29 -16.60
N TRP A 78 4.15 2.98 -16.66
CA TRP A 78 4.90 2.93 -17.93
C TRP A 78 4.22 2.01 -18.96
N GLU A 79 4.56 2.15 -20.25
CA GLU A 79 3.84 1.52 -21.39
C GLU A 79 3.54 0.01 -21.21
N ASN A 80 4.44 -0.73 -20.56
CA ASN A 80 4.31 -2.17 -20.35
C ASN A 80 3.63 -2.57 -19.02
N GLY A 81 3.18 -1.61 -18.22
CA GLY A 81 2.65 -1.83 -16.87
C GLY A 81 3.71 -2.31 -15.88
N TYR A 82 3.27 -2.66 -14.67
CA TYR A 82 4.12 -3.22 -13.64
C TYR A 82 3.68 -4.63 -13.24
N ARG A 83 4.59 -5.61 -13.28
CA ARG A 83 4.25 -7.03 -13.11
C ARG A 83 4.05 -7.43 -11.65
N ASN A 84 4.85 -6.90 -10.74
CA ASN A 84 4.83 -7.37 -9.36
C ASN A 84 3.67 -6.73 -8.61
N PRO A 85 2.92 -7.48 -7.78
CA PRO A 85 1.84 -6.90 -6.98
C PRO A 85 2.35 -5.79 -6.07
N LEU A 86 1.60 -4.69 -6.06
CA LEU A 86 1.88 -3.54 -5.21
C LEU A 86 0.77 -3.39 -4.17
N SER A 87 1.19 -2.96 -2.98
CA SER A 87 0.33 -2.49 -1.92
C SER A 87 0.45 -0.97 -1.83
N VAL A 88 -0.69 -0.30 -1.59
CA VAL A 88 -0.69 1.14 -1.30
C VAL A 88 -0.33 1.31 0.17
N VAL A 89 0.80 1.95 0.43
CA VAL A 89 1.33 2.15 1.79
C VAL A 89 0.64 3.32 2.47
N GLY A 90 0.39 4.39 1.72
CA GLY A 90 -0.22 5.61 2.24
C GLY A 90 0.20 6.83 1.45
N MET A 91 0.25 7.98 2.13
CA MET A 91 0.63 9.26 1.54
C MET A 91 1.62 9.98 2.46
N THR A 92 2.69 10.53 1.89
CA THR A 92 3.70 11.31 2.61
C THR A 92 3.19 12.71 2.96
N MET A 93 3.89 13.40 3.86
CA MET A 93 3.70 14.82 4.13
C MET A 93 3.87 15.73 2.90
N THR A 94 4.67 15.30 1.92
CA THR A 94 4.88 15.99 0.64
C THR A 94 3.81 15.70 -0.40
N SER A 95 2.71 15.05 0.01
CA SER A 95 1.59 14.67 -0.84
C SER A 95 1.92 13.66 -1.93
N GLU A 96 2.84 12.74 -1.65
CA GLU A 96 3.18 11.65 -2.56
C GLU A 96 2.52 10.36 -2.10
N ILE A 97 1.85 9.65 -3.01
CA ILE A 97 1.29 8.34 -2.73
C ILE A 97 2.42 7.31 -2.82
N VAL A 98 2.60 6.54 -1.75
CA VAL A 98 3.64 5.54 -1.65
C VAL A 98 3.06 4.16 -1.96
N LEU A 99 3.69 3.45 -2.88
CA LEU A 99 3.39 2.05 -3.19
C LEU A 99 4.64 1.21 -2.91
N SER A 100 4.46 -0.02 -2.45
CA SER A 100 5.57 -0.94 -2.26
C SER A 100 5.18 -2.33 -2.73
N GLU A 101 6.15 -3.13 -3.14
CA GLU A 101 5.86 -4.52 -3.49
C GLU A 101 5.31 -5.29 -2.29
N THR A 102 4.25 -6.06 -2.52
CA THR A 102 3.60 -6.84 -1.47
C THR A 102 4.52 -7.94 -0.93
N TRP A 103 5.37 -8.49 -1.79
CA TRP A 103 6.33 -9.53 -1.45
C TRP A 103 7.75 -9.01 -1.51
N GLY A 104 8.63 -9.56 -0.66
CA GLY A 104 10.05 -9.32 -0.78
C GLY A 104 10.56 -9.68 -2.19
N SER A 105 11.49 -8.88 -2.71
CA SER A 105 12.04 -9.12 -4.04
C SER A 105 13.46 -8.54 -4.13
N ARG A 106 14.15 -8.81 -5.24
CA ARG A 106 15.52 -8.34 -5.46
C ARG A 106 15.68 -7.83 -6.89
N PRO A 107 15.74 -6.50 -7.10
CA PRO A 107 15.59 -5.43 -6.10
C PRO A 107 14.14 -5.27 -5.63
N TYR A 108 13.94 -4.88 -4.36
CA TYR A 108 12.62 -4.52 -3.82
C TYR A 108 12.26 -3.09 -4.18
N ASN A 109 11.13 -2.91 -4.86
CA ASN A 109 10.79 -1.63 -5.46
C ASN A 109 9.73 -0.89 -4.62
N VAL A 110 10.01 0.37 -4.33
CA VAL A 110 9.08 1.32 -3.72
C VAL A 110 8.84 2.46 -4.71
N PHE A 111 7.59 2.82 -4.91
CA PHE A 111 7.17 3.85 -5.84
C PHE A 111 6.62 5.06 -5.08
N TYR A 112 7.03 6.25 -5.52
CA TYR A 112 6.49 7.52 -5.08
C TYR A 112 5.78 8.16 -6.27
N LEU A 113 4.47 8.28 -6.17
CA LEU A 113 3.65 9.01 -7.13
C LEU A 113 3.37 10.39 -6.58
N SER A 114 3.72 11.44 -7.32
CA SER A 114 3.26 12.80 -7.03
C SER A 114 2.07 13.15 -7.93
N PRO A 115 0.84 13.20 -7.39
CA PRO A 115 -0.36 13.60 -8.14
C PRO A 115 -0.25 14.97 -8.80
N GLU A 116 0.42 15.92 -8.14
CA GLU A 116 0.60 17.30 -8.61
C GLU A 116 1.60 17.37 -9.77
N ARG A 117 2.76 16.73 -9.59
CA ARG A 117 3.84 16.75 -10.58
C ARG A 117 3.60 15.75 -11.71
N LYS A 118 2.65 14.82 -11.51
CA LYS A 118 2.37 13.68 -12.39
C LYS A 118 3.62 12.83 -12.66
N THR A 119 4.45 12.68 -11.63
CA THR A 119 5.70 11.91 -11.69
C THR A 119 5.58 10.62 -10.90
N PHE A 120 6.10 9.54 -11.48
CA PHE A 120 6.39 8.29 -10.78
C PHE A 120 7.90 8.17 -10.58
N GLN A 121 8.33 8.03 -9.34
CA GLN A 121 9.70 7.69 -9.00
C GLN A 121 9.75 6.27 -8.45
N CYS A 122 10.76 5.51 -8.84
CA CYS A 122 11.01 4.16 -8.35
C CYS A 122 12.34 4.14 -7.58
N VAL A 123 12.30 3.61 -6.37
CA VAL A 123 13.46 3.44 -5.49
C VAL A 123 13.67 1.96 -5.24
N ASN A 124 14.87 1.49 -5.54
CA ASN A 124 15.24 0.08 -5.46
C ASN A 124 16.00 -0.18 -4.16
N PHE A 125 15.44 -1.01 -3.28
CA PHE A 125 16.06 -1.43 -2.03
C PHE A 125 16.77 -2.76 -2.21
N GLN A 126 18.05 -2.80 -1.83
CA GLN A 126 18.83 -4.02 -1.79
C GLN A 126 18.66 -4.67 -0.41
N GLY A 127 18.29 -5.96 -0.37
CA GLY A 127 18.29 -6.74 0.88
C GLY A 127 16.93 -7.04 1.50
N VAL A 128 15.82 -6.46 1.03
CA VAL A 128 14.48 -6.81 1.51
C VAL A 128 14.13 -8.22 1.04
N GLY A 129 13.83 -9.13 1.99
CA GLY A 129 13.59 -10.55 1.69
C GLY A 129 14.86 -11.40 1.48
N ALA A 130 16.05 -10.83 1.69
CA ALA A 130 17.29 -11.51 1.33
C ALA A 130 17.63 -12.77 2.16
N LYS A 131 17.07 -12.94 3.35
CA LYS A 131 17.40 -14.10 4.21
C LYS A 131 16.55 -15.34 3.93
N HIS A 132 15.60 -15.30 2.99
CA HIS A 132 14.65 -16.38 2.73
C HIS A 132 14.94 -17.21 1.46
N GLU A 133 16.17 -17.17 0.95
CA GLU A 133 16.62 -17.95 -0.23
C GLU A 133 16.40 -19.46 -0.07
N LYS A 134 16.49 -19.98 1.15
CA LYS A 134 16.33 -21.42 1.42
C LYS A 134 14.91 -21.96 1.20
N PHE A 135 13.90 -21.09 1.13
CA PHE A 135 12.50 -21.52 1.21
C PHE A 135 11.65 -21.16 -0.02
N ASN A 136 12.21 -20.54 -1.07
CA ASN A 136 11.42 -20.03 -2.22
C ASN A 136 10.21 -19.16 -1.78
N HIS A 137 10.25 -18.60 -0.57
CA HIS A 137 9.18 -17.84 0.03
C HIS A 137 9.68 -16.42 0.27
N CYS A 138 9.33 -15.53 -0.65
CA CYS A 138 9.42 -14.11 -0.39
C CYS A 138 8.36 -13.75 0.65
N GLY A 139 8.78 -13.41 1.87
CA GLY A 139 7.87 -12.95 2.92
C GLY A 139 7.05 -11.73 2.48
N ILE A 140 5.85 -11.60 3.05
CA ILE A 140 5.04 -10.38 2.87
C ILE A 140 5.76 -9.23 3.57
N VAL A 141 5.86 -8.09 2.90
CA VAL A 141 6.47 -6.87 3.45
C VAL A 141 5.37 -5.90 3.81
N TYR A 142 5.35 -5.46 5.07
CA TYR A 142 4.48 -4.39 5.55
C TYR A 142 5.30 -3.11 5.66
N ALA A 143 5.01 -2.15 4.78
CA ALA A 143 5.58 -0.82 4.82
C ALA A 143 4.63 0.13 5.58
N PHE A 144 5.20 1.15 6.20
CA PHE A 144 4.47 2.21 6.89
C PHE A 144 5.07 3.55 6.48
N VAL A 145 4.21 4.50 6.10
CA VAL A 145 4.66 5.88 5.82
C VAL A 145 4.93 6.59 7.14
N ASP A 146 5.93 7.48 7.16
CA ASP A 146 6.28 8.34 8.29
C ASP A 146 6.55 7.59 9.62
N HIS A 147 6.98 6.32 9.53
CA HIS A 147 7.41 5.58 10.73
C HIS A 147 8.69 6.20 11.30
N VAL A 148 8.63 6.59 12.57
CA VAL A 148 9.79 7.06 13.34
C VAL A 148 10.04 6.03 14.44
N GLU A 149 11.24 5.45 14.43
CA GLU A 149 11.68 4.59 15.52
C GLU A 149 11.94 5.44 16.77
N ASP A 150 11.31 5.08 17.88
CA ASP A 150 11.65 5.64 19.18
C ASP A 150 12.90 4.93 19.72
N LEU A 151 14.07 5.48 19.41
CA LEU A 151 15.36 4.94 19.87
C LEU A 151 15.63 5.17 21.37
N SER A 152 14.70 5.78 22.12
CA SER A 152 14.88 6.12 23.53
C SER A 152 14.54 4.98 24.50
N VAL A 153 13.85 3.94 24.03
CA VAL A 153 13.63 2.72 24.80
C VAL A 153 14.87 1.83 24.68
N ASN A 154 15.27 1.18 25.77
CA ASN A 154 16.45 0.31 25.86
C ASN A 154 16.23 -1.01 25.09
N ASP A 155 15.89 -0.90 23.80
CA ASP A 155 15.45 -1.94 22.88
C ASP A 155 16.51 -3.01 22.66
N ALA A 156 17.78 -2.68 22.86
CA ALA A 156 18.88 -3.64 22.82
C ALA A 156 18.67 -4.82 23.78
N LYS A 157 17.95 -4.65 24.91
CA LYS A 157 17.60 -5.76 25.81
C LYS A 157 16.40 -6.56 25.32
N GLN A 158 15.36 -5.90 24.80
CA GLN A 158 14.13 -6.57 24.35
C GLN A 158 14.33 -7.31 23.01
N LEU A 159 15.03 -6.72 22.04
CA LEU A 159 15.40 -7.38 20.78
C LEU A 159 16.28 -8.61 21.01
N LYS A 160 17.25 -8.52 21.93
CA LYS A 160 18.07 -9.67 22.31
C LYS A 160 17.23 -10.78 22.95
N SER A 161 16.34 -10.46 23.89
CA SER A 161 15.49 -11.48 24.54
C SER A 161 14.55 -12.20 23.55
N SER A 162 14.00 -11.48 22.57
CA SER A 162 13.08 -12.05 21.58
C SER A 162 13.78 -12.95 20.56
N ILE A 163 15.02 -12.62 20.16
CA ILE A 163 15.82 -13.47 19.27
C ILE A 163 16.21 -14.79 19.98
N TYR A 164 16.59 -14.75 21.25
CA TYR A 164 16.90 -15.96 22.02
C TYR A 164 15.66 -16.81 22.35
N ALA A 165 14.47 -16.22 22.41
CA ALA A 165 13.22 -16.95 22.61
C ALA A 165 12.80 -17.76 21.37
N LEU A 166 13.01 -17.21 20.15
CA LEU A 166 12.71 -17.90 18.89
C LEU A 166 13.65 -19.09 18.61
N ASP A 167 14.92 -19.01 19.03
CA ASP A 167 15.89 -20.09 18.86
C ASP A 167 15.56 -21.32 19.74
N ARG A 168 14.95 -21.10 20.92
CA ARG A 168 14.55 -22.20 21.82
C ARG A 168 13.27 -22.94 21.39
N SER A 169 12.43 -22.35 20.55
CA SER A 169 11.22 -23.02 20.03
C SER A 169 11.48 -23.96 18.85
N LEU A 170 12.72 -24.04 18.35
CA LEU A 170 13.12 -24.93 17.25
C LEU A 170 13.75 -26.25 17.73
N TYR A 171 13.82 -26.48 19.04
CA TYR A 171 14.36 -27.70 19.66
C TYR A 171 13.39 -28.34 20.65
N VAL A 172 12.13 -28.55 20.24
CA VAL A 172 11.21 -29.52 20.87
C VAL A 172 10.65 -30.43 19.80
#